data_AF-A0A2C5XDY0-F1
#
_entry.id   AF-A0A2C5XDY0-F1
#
_cell.length_a   1.000
_cell.length_b   1.000
_cell.length_c   1.000
_cell.angle_alpha   90.00
_cell.angle_beta   90.00
_cell.angle_gamma   90.00
#
_symmetry.space_group_name_H-M   'P 1'
#
loop_
_entity.id
_entity.type
_entity.pdbx_description
1 polymer ?
#
loop_
_entity_poly.entity_id
_entity_poly.type
_entity_poly.pdbx_seq_one_letter_code
_entity_poly.pdbx_strand_id
1 'polypeptide(L)'
;MAPLEHMAHDQVEQQLKDVIQDLYQIMVQVSTYDAAGRPSREVLSNEIKTLSQSLQTIHSTSISASPSQALPSVPPELLEYVENGRNPDIYTREFVELVRRGNQLMRGKQRAFAALQELDFA
;
A
#
# COMPACT_ATOMS: atom_id res chain seq x y z
N MET A 1 -3.00 -22.10 2.79
CA MET A 1 -3.07 -20.63 2.82
C MET A 1 -3.91 -20.28 4.04
N ALA A 2 -3.33 -19.60 5.04
CA ALA A 2 -4.12 -19.12 6.18
C ALA A 2 -5.14 -18.09 5.68
N PRO A 3 -6.37 -18.04 6.22
CA PRO A 3 -7.35 -17.04 5.81
C PRO A 3 -6.78 -15.64 6.10
N LEU A 4 -6.65 -14.81 5.06
CA LEU A 4 -6.28 -13.40 5.21
C LEU A 4 -7.51 -12.70 5.81
N GLU A 5 -7.33 -12.01 6.94
CA GLU A 5 -8.38 -11.17 7.54
C GLU A 5 -8.74 -10.03 6.58
N HIS A 6 -9.69 -10.27 5.67
CA HIS A 6 -10.14 -9.31 4.67
C HIS A 6 -10.87 -8.09 5.27
N MET A 7 -11.12 -8.04 6.58
CA MET A 7 -12.07 -7.07 7.16
C MET A 7 -11.46 -5.70 7.50
N ALA A 8 -10.15 -5.59 7.72
CA ALA A 8 -9.52 -4.33 8.14
C ALA A 8 -9.29 -3.35 6.98
N HIS A 9 -8.91 -3.88 5.82
CA HIS A 9 -8.41 -3.11 4.69
C HIS A 9 -9.54 -2.50 3.86
N ASP A 10 -10.68 -3.18 3.77
CA ASP A 10 -11.82 -2.77 2.94
C ASP A 10 -12.36 -1.38 3.35
N GLN A 11 -12.39 -1.10 4.65
CA GLN A 11 -12.85 0.19 5.15
C GLN A 11 -11.89 1.33 4.77
N VAL A 12 -10.58 1.13 4.93
CA VAL A 12 -9.56 2.13 4.57
C VAL A 12 -9.54 2.33 3.05
N GLU A 13 -9.69 1.25 2.28
CA GLU A 13 -9.78 1.32 0.81
C GLU A 13 -11.00 2.13 0.37
N GLN A 14 -12.16 1.91 0.98
CA GLN A 14 -13.36 2.68 0.68
C GLN A 14 -13.18 4.16 1.01
N GLN A 15 -12.66 4.49 2.19
CA GLN A 15 -12.39 5.87 2.58
C GLN A 15 -11.37 6.54 1.65
N LEU A 16 -10.38 5.80 1.14
CA LEU A 16 -9.43 6.32 0.15
C LEU A 16 -10.12 6.65 -1.18
N LYS A 17 -11.03 5.79 -1.64
CA LYS A 17 -11.85 6.06 -2.84
C LYS A 17 -12.72 7.31 -2.65
N ASP A 18 -13.30 7.48 -1.46
CA ASP A 18 -14.11 8.66 -1.14
C ASP A 18 -13.26 9.95 -1.17
N VAL A 19 -12.03 9.93 -0.64
CA VAL A 19 -11.09 11.07 -0.72
C VAL A 19 -10.73 11.39 -2.17
N ILE A 20 -10.46 10.38 -3.01
CA ILE A 20 -10.18 10.60 -4.44
C ILE A 20 -11.39 11.22 -5.14
N GLN A 21 -12.60 10.78 -4.80
CA GLN A 21 -13.85 11.32 -5.33
C GLN A 21 -14.05 12.78 -4.90
N ASP A 22 -13.78 13.11 -3.63
CA ASP A 22 -13.85 14.49 -3.12
C ASP A 22 -12.88 15.42 -3.89
N LEU A 23 -11.65 14.97 -4.14
CA LEU A 23 -10.66 15.72 -4.93
C LEU A 23 -11.13 15.94 -6.39
N TYR A 24 -11.70 14.91 -7.01
CA TYR A 24 -12.24 15.02 -8.37
C TYR A 24 -13.41 16.00 -8.44
N GLN A 25 -14.31 15.92 -7.47
CA GLN A 25 -15.48 16.80 -7.37
C GLN A 25 -15.05 18.27 -7.24
N ILE A 26 -14.08 18.57 -6.37
CA ILE A 26 -13.50 19.91 -6.22
C ILE A 26 -12.88 20.38 -7.54
N MET A 27 -12.13 19.52 -8.23
CA MET A 27 -11.54 19.86 -9.54
C MET A 27 -12.61 20.27 -10.55
N VAL A 28 -13.71 19.52 -10.66
CA VAL A 28 -14.84 19.84 -11.54
C VAL A 28 -15.47 21.18 -11.14
N GLN A 29 -15.76 21.37 -9.85
CA GLN A 29 -16.40 22.58 -9.34
C GLN A 29 -15.56 23.84 -9.58
N VAL A 30 -14.23 23.73 -9.44
CA VAL A 30 -13.28 24.82 -9.74
C VAL A 30 -13.22 25.09 -11.24
N SER A 31 -13.25 24.06 -12.10
CA SER A 31 -13.21 24.23 -13.56
C SER A 31 -14.42 24.98 -14.13
N THR A 32 -15.57 24.88 -13.47
CA THR A 32 -16.83 25.53 -13.89
C THR A 32 -17.21 26.73 -13.01
N TYR A 33 -16.29 27.20 -12.16
CA TYR A 33 -16.58 28.11 -11.05
C TYR A 33 -17.27 29.42 -11.45
N ASP A 34 -16.92 29.99 -12.61
CA ASP A 34 -17.44 31.25 -13.13
C ASP A 34 -18.58 31.06 -14.17
N ALA A 35 -18.77 29.84 -14.67
CA ALA A 35 -19.78 29.54 -15.69
C ALA A 35 -21.21 29.42 -15.11
N ALA A 36 -21.34 29.21 -13.79
CA ALA A 36 -22.60 28.82 -13.15
C ALA A 36 -23.41 29.98 -12.51
N GLY A 37 -22.89 31.20 -12.45
CA GLY A 37 -23.63 32.42 -12.06
C GLY A 37 -24.20 32.53 -10.63
N ARG A 38 -24.30 31.48 -9.80
CA ARG A 38 -24.75 31.45 -8.37
C ARG A 38 -24.22 30.19 -7.62
N PRO A 39 -24.46 30.04 -6.30
CA PRO A 39 -23.44 30.16 -5.26
C PRO A 39 -22.31 29.09 -5.35
N SER A 40 -21.44 29.18 -6.35
CA SER A 40 -20.29 28.29 -6.53
C SER A 40 -19.33 28.30 -5.33
N ARG A 41 -19.27 29.44 -4.63
CA ARG A 41 -18.47 29.62 -3.41
C ARG A 41 -18.93 28.78 -2.22
N GLU A 42 -20.24 28.72 -1.95
CA GLU A 42 -20.76 27.97 -0.80
C GLU A 42 -20.60 26.46 -1.02
N VAL A 43 -20.87 26.00 -2.24
CA VAL A 43 -20.67 24.61 -2.67
C VAL A 43 -19.21 24.21 -2.50
N LEU A 44 -18.28 25.00 -3.06
CA LEU A 44 -16.85 24.74 -2.94
C LEU A 44 -16.38 24.76 -1.48
N SER A 45 -16.89 25.67 -0.66
CA SER A 45 -16.57 25.69 0.77
C SER A 45 -17.05 24.44 1.50
N ASN A 46 -18.18 23.87 1.10
CA ASN A 46 -18.69 22.63 1.67
C ASN A 46 -17.88 21.43 1.20
N GLU A 47 -17.51 21.34 -0.08
CA GLU A 47 -16.66 20.26 -0.61
C GLU A 47 -15.28 20.23 0.06
N ILE A 48 -14.66 21.39 0.31
CA ILE A 48 -13.39 21.48 1.05
C ILE A 48 -13.56 20.99 2.50
N LYS A 49 -14.70 21.28 3.15
CA LYS A 49 -14.99 20.78 4.50
C LYS A 49 -15.19 19.27 4.49
N THR A 50 -15.89 18.73 3.50
CA THR A 50 -16.07 17.29 3.30
C THR A 50 -14.71 16.61 3.12
N LEU A 51 -13.87 17.11 2.20
CA LEU A 51 -12.51 16.58 2.00
C LEU A 51 -11.70 16.57 3.30
N SER A 52 -11.74 17.65 4.08
CA SER A 52 -11.04 17.74 5.37
C SER A 52 -11.53 16.68 6.36
N GLN A 53 -12.84 16.42 6.42
CA GLN A 53 -13.42 15.37 7.24
C GLN A 53 -13.00 13.98 6.74
N SER A 54 -13.10 13.72 5.43
CA SER A 54 -12.68 12.45 4.82
C SER A 54 -11.20 12.14 5.12
N LEU A 55 -10.31 13.13 5.03
CA LEU A 55 -8.89 13.00 5.38
C LEU A 55 -8.65 12.70 6.88
N GLN A 56 -9.43 13.29 7.77
CA GLN A 56 -9.35 12.99 9.21
C GLN A 56 -9.88 11.59 9.52
N THR A 57 -10.96 11.18 8.84
CA THR A 57 -11.57 9.86 8.98
C THR A 57 -10.62 8.75 8.51
N ILE A 58 -9.97 8.91 7.35
CA ILE A 58 -9.01 7.90 6.87
C ILE A 58 -7.77 7.84 7.76
N HIS A 59 -7.25 8.98 8.22
CA HIS A 59 -6.11 9.01 9.14
C HIS A 59 -6.43 8.27 10.44
N SER A 60 -7.55 8.59 11.09
CA SER A 60 -7.97 7.93 12.34
C SER A 60 -8.24 6.44 12.17
N THR A 61 -8.80 6.03 11.03
CA THR A 61 -9.02 4.62 10.71
C THR A 61 -7.69 3.88 10.48
N SER A 62 -6.74 4.49 9.77
CA SER A 62 -5.43 3.89 9.45
C SER A 62 -4.51 3.69 10.66
N ILE A 63 -4.64 4.53 11.70
CA ILE A 63 -3.84 4.44 12.92
C ILE A 63 -4.56 3.68 14.04
N SER A 64 -5.72 3.09 13.76
CA SER A 64 -6.51 2.36 14.75
C SER A 64 -5.67 1.26 15.39
N ALA A 65 -5.56 1.31 16.73
CA ALA A 65 -4.76 0.37 17.51
C ALA A 65 -5.43 -1.01 17.69
N SER A 66 -6.63 -1.22 17.13
CA SER A 66 -7.30 -2.51 17.22
C SER A 66 -6.52 -3.55 16.41
N PRO A 67 -6.12 -4.69 16.99
CA PRO A 67 -5.36 -5.73 16.27
C PRO A 67 -6.07 -6.22 15.00
N SER A 68 -7.41 -6.22 15.01
CA SER A 68 -8.27 -6.59 13.88
C SER A 68 -8.43 -5.51 12.81
N GLN A 69 -7.86 -4.32 13.02
CA GLN A 69 -7.89 -3.19 12.09
C GLN A 69 -6.49 -2.65 11.77
N ALA A 70 -5.45 -3.25 12.35
CA ALA A 70 -4.08 -2.79 12.19
C ALA A 70 -3.62 -3.07 10.75
N LEU A 71 -3.19 -2.02 10.05
CA LEU A 71 -2.58 -2.17 8.74
C LEU A 71 -1.22 -2.88 8.86
N PRO A 72 -0.88 -3.77 7.91
CA PRO A 72 0.41 -4.45 7.91
C PRO A 72 1.54 -3.45 7.65
N SER A 73 2.71 -3.75 8.22
CA SER A 73 3.92 -2.99 7.95
C SER A 73 4.35 -3.19 6.49
N VAL A 74 4.65 -2.08 5.80
CA VAL A 74 5.11 -2.08 4.41
C VAL A 74 6.61 -1.78 4.38
N PRO A 75 7.43 -2.63 3.73
CA PRO A 75 8.85 -2.37 3.49
C PRO A 75 9.09 -1.00 2.81
N PRO A 76 10.11 -0.23 3.22
CA PRO A 76 10.39 1.08 2.63
C PRO A 76 10.76 0.99 1.14
N GLU A 77 11.36 -0.13 0.70
CA GLU A 77 11.68 -0.35 -0.71
C GLU A 77 10.42 -0.48 -1.59
N LEU A 78 9.32 -0.99 -1.02
CA LEU A 78 8.03 -1.04 -1.72
C LEU A 78 7.44 0.36 -1.91
N LEU A 79 7.70 1.29 -1.00
CA LEU A 79 7.27 2.68 -1.13
C LEU A 79 7.94 3.34 -2.35
N GLU A 80 9.25 3.13 -2.51
CA GLU A 80 10.01 3.65 -3.67
C GLU A 80 9.46 3.12 -5.01
N TYR A 81 8.98 1.88 -5.06
CA TYR A 81 8.31 1.34 -6.25
C TYR A 81 7.06 2.13 -6.59
N VAL A 82 6.19 2.37 -5.60
CA VAL A 82 4.93 3.10 -5.78
C VAL A 82 5.18 4.57 -6.12
N GLU A 83 6.12 5.22 -5.46
CA GLU A 83 6.49 6.63 -5.74
C GLU A 83 6.99 6.82 -7.18
N ASN A 84 7.72 5.85 -7.72
CA ASN A 84 8.19 5.86 -9.10
C ASN A 84 7.13 5.37 -10.12
N GLY A 85 5.91 5.06 -9.68
CA GLY A 85 4.83 4.55 -10.54
C GLY A 85 5.07 3.11 -11.05
N ARG A 86 5.96 2.35 -10.41
CA ARG A 86 6.24 0.94 -10.75
C ARG A 86 5.26 0.02 -10.01
N ASN A 87 4.84 -1.05 -10.66
CA ASN A 87 3.98 -2.04 -10.03
C ASN A 87 4.69 -2.69 -8.80
N PRO A 88 4.15 -2.57 -7.58
CA PRO A 88 4.73 -3.16 -6.37
C PRO A 88 4.81 -4.70 -6.40
N ASP A 89 4.01 -5.38 -7.22
CA ASP A 89 4.09 -6.84 -7.40
C ASP A 89 5.46 -7.30 -7.91
N ILE A 90 6.17 -6.42 -8.61
CA ILE A 90 7.50 -6.72 -9.13
C ILE A 90 8.50 -6.87 -7.97
N TYR A 91 8.42 -6.05 -6.92
CA TYR A 91 9.26 -6.20 -5.73
C TYR A 91 9.00 -7.56 -5.07
N THR A 92 7.74 -7.93 -4.88
CA THR A 92 7.37 -9.22 -4.28
C THR A 92 7.93 -10.38 -5.10
N ARG A 93 7.84 -10.29 -6.43
CA ARG A 93 8.42 -11.28 -7.34
C ARG A 93 9.95 -11.36 -7.20
N GLU A 94 10.64 -10.22 -7.26
CA GLU A 94 12.10 -10.15 -7.14
C GLU A 94 12.57 -10.68 -5.77
N PHE A 95 11.83 -10.38 -4.70
CA PHE A 95 12.10 -10.88 -3.35
C PHE A 95 11.99 -12.41 -3.29
N VAL A 96 10.93 -13.00 -3.84
CA VAL A 96 10.75 -14.46 -3.88
C VAL A 96 11.86 -15.11 -4.72
N GLU A 97 12.22 -14.52 -5.85
CA GLU A 97 13.32 -15.00 -6.71
C GLU A 97 14.67 -14.95 -5.96
N LEU A 98 14.94 -13.87 -5.22
CA LEU A 98 16.14 -13.70 -4.39
C LEU A 98 16.21 -14.76 -3.28
N VAL A 99 15.13 -14.94 -2.52
CA VAL A 99 15.05 -15.93 -1.43
C VAL A 99 15.27 -17.34 -1.98
N ARG A 100 14.64 -17.68 -3.10
CA ARG A 100 14.80 -18.98 -3.75
C ARG A 100 16.25 -19.21 -4.17
N ARG A 101 16.88 -18.23 -4.83
CA ARG A 101 18.28 -18.31 -5.27
C ARG A 101 19.24 -18.45 -4.08
N GLY A 102 19.02 -17.66 -3.02
CA GLY A 102 19.78 -17.72 -1.78
C GLY A 102 19.67 -19.08 -1.10
N ASN A 103 18.46 -19.64 -1.00
CA ASN A 103 18.24 -20.95 -0.40
C ASN A 103 18.97 -22.07 -1.16
N GLN A 104 18.86 -22.07 -2.50
CA GLN A 104 19.56 -23.03 -3.35
C GLN A 104 21.07 -22.92 -3.21
N LEU A 105 21.60 -21.69 -3.20
CA LEU A 105 23.03 -21.44 -3.02
C LEU A 105 23.53 -21.94 -1.67
N MET A 106 22.82 -21.65 -0.57
CA MET A 106 23.21 -22.10 0.77
C MET A 106 23.18 -23.63 0.88
N ARG A 107 22.13 -24.27 0.34
CA ARG A 107 22.05 -25.74 0.28
C ARG A 107 23.19 -26.34 -0.54
N GLY A 108 23.55 -25.73 -1.67
CA GLY A 108 24.69 -26.16 -2.48
C GLY A 108 26.01 -26.08 -1.72
N LYS A 109 26.25 -24.96 -1.02
CA LYS A 109 27.44 -24.79 -0.15
C LYS A 109 27.50 -25.84 0.95
N GLN A 110 26.39 -26.06 1.68
CA GLN A 110 26.33 -27.07 2.74
C GLN A 110 26.68 -28.47 2.22
N ARG A 111 26.14 -28.86 1.07
CA ARG A 111 26.45 -30.16 0.44
C ARG A 111 27.92 -30.28 0.03
N ALA A 112 28.50 -29.22 -0.54
CA ALA A 112 29.90 -29.22 -0.93
C ALA A 112 30.83 -29.35 0.30
N PHE A 113 30.52 -28.65 1.39
CA PHE A 113 31.29 -28.79 2.64
C PHE A 113 31.15 -30.17 3.27
N ALA A 114 29.95 -30.76 3.27
CA ALA A 114 29.75 -32.13 3.75
C ALA A 114 30.54 -33.15 2.92
N ALA A 115 30.51 -33.03 1.59
CA ALA A 115 31.29 -33.90 0.71
C ALA A 115 32.80 -33.77 0.92
N LEU A 116 33.30 -32.56 1.19
CA LEU A 116 34.72 -32.35 1.52
C LEU A 116 35.10 -33.04 2.84
N GLN A 117 34.24 -32.97 3.86
CA GLN A 117 34.46 -33.65 5.13
C GLN A 117 34.49 -35.17 4.96
N GLU A 118 33.59 -35.75 4.14
CA GLU A 118 33.59 -37.20 3.86
C GLU A 118 34.88 -37.66 3.17
N LEU A 119 35.46 -36.82 2.28
CA LEU A 119 36.72 -37.14 1.59
C LEU A 119 37.94 -37.14 2.53
N ASP A 120 37.94 -36.32 3.58
CA ASP A 120 39.06 -36.28 4.56
C ASP A 120 39.09 -37.52 5.49
N PHE A 121 38.04 -38.37 5.49
CA PHE A 121 37.96 -39.59 6.30
C PHE A 121 38.08 -40.90 5.49
N ALA A 122 38.40 -40.83 4.19
CA ALA A 122 38.60 -41.98 3.30
C ALA A 122 40.05 -42.07 2.80
#